data_AF-A0A3R5Y2J8-F1
#
_entry.id   AF-A0A3R5Y2J8-F1
#
_cell.length_a   1.000
_cell.length_b   1.000
_cell.length_c   1.000
_cell.angle_alpha   90.00
_cell.angle_beta   90.00
_cell.angle_gamma   90.00
#
_symmetry.space_group_name_H-M   'P 1'
#
loop_
_entity.id
_entity.type
_entity.pdbx_description
1 polymer ?
#
loop_
_entity_poly.entity_id
_entity_poly.type
_entity_poly.pdbx_seq_one_letter_code
_entity_poly.pdbx_strand_id
1 'polypeptide(L)'
;MKRILYILLTLLSLLIILINFKFDKNQNVFRNHIPNQIFSQKVKDSVISISFENGIILHWNAVTHQFIKVEEYKKILNDNKKINLLIEGIKNNEDLNIDICSKKTRLKKGDIAFLFLLKNNKIEIFLCLKRQFDTIDECGIPCGLMDFLEQNRIDVSEKIHRCYKYKN
;
A
#
# COMPACT_ATOMS: atom_id res chain seq x y z
N MET A 1 50.49 17.26 1.61
CA MET A 1 49.42 17.36 0.60
C MET A 1 48.38 16.23 0.66
N LYS A 2 48.76 14.94 0.64
CA LYS A 2 47.80 13.81 0.64
C LYS A 2 46.81 13.78 1.83
N ARG A 3 47.25 14.18 3.04
CA ARG A 3 46.38 14.23 4.23
C ARG A 3 45.31 15.33 4.17
N ILE A 4 45.62 16.47 3.57
CA ILE A 4 44.68 17.59 3.41
C ILE A 4 43.60 17.23 2.39
N LEU A 5 43.99 16.54 1.32
CA LEU A 5 43.06 16.03 0.30
C LEU A 5 42.05 15.02 0.89
N TYR A 6 42.50 14.14 1.79
CA TYR A 6 41.64 13.15 2.45
C TYR A 6 40.62 13.80 3.40
N ILE A 7 41.02 14.85 4.11
CA ILE A 7 40.12 15.63 4.97
C ILE A 7 39.07 16.38 4.14
N LEU A 8 39.46 16.94 2.99
CA LEU A 8 38.53 17.59 2.08
C LEU A 8 37.51 16.62 1.48
N LEU A 9 37.94 15.42 1.08
CA LEU A 9 37.05 14.39 0.52
C LEU A 9 36.05 13.86 1.57
N THR A 10 36.50 13.68 2.81
CA THR A 10 35.62 13.22 3.90
C THR A 10 34.59 14.29 4.27
N LEU A 11 34.97 15.57 4.34
CA LEU A 11 34.03 16.68 4.53
C LEU A 11 33.00 16.80 3.40
N LEU A 12 33.42 16.58 2.15
CA LEU A 12 32.52 16.62 0.99
C LEU A 12 31.47 15.50 1.05
N SER A 13 31.88 14.29 1.45
CA SER A 13 30.96 13.15 1.60
C SER A 13 29.91 13.36 2.70
N LEU A 14 30.31 13.95 3.83
CA LEU A 14 29.41 14.33 4.93
C LEU A 14 28.39 15.39 4.50
N LEU A 15 28.78 16.37 3.67
CA LEU A 15 27.90 17.40 3.14
C LEU A 15 26.81 16.81 2.22
N ILE A 16 27.18 15.83 1.38
CA ILE A 16 26.23 15.13 0.50
C ILE A 16 25.20 14.34 1.32
N ILE A 17 25.63 13.65 2.39
CA ILE A 17 24.72 12.92 3.29
C ILE A 17 23.73 13.86 3.97
N LEU A 18 24.19 15.03 4.44
CA LEU A 18 23.33 16.04 5.09
C LEU A 18 22.30 16.66 4.14
N ILE A 19 22.65 16.89 2.87
CA ILE A 19 21.71 17.40 1.85
C ILE A 19 20.61 16.37 1.59
N ASN A 20 20.97 15.09 1.43
CA ASN A 20 19.99 14.02 1.23
C ASN A 20 19.04 13.85 2.42
N PHE A 21 19.54 13.98 3.66
CA PHE A 21 18.69 13.92 4.86
C PHE A 21 17.72 15.10 5.00
N LYS A 22 18.05 16.28 4.46
CA LYS A 22 17.15 17.45 4.50
C LYS A 22 16.02 17.35 3.47
N PHE A 23 16.26 16.68 2.34
CA PHE A 23 15.28 16.60 1.26
C PHE A 23 14.12 15.65 1.58
N ASP A 24 14.33 14.66 2.45
CA ASP A 24 13.30 13.67 2.82
C ASP A 24 12.26 14.22 3.83
N LYS A 25 12.54 15.36 4.46
CA LYS A 25 11.63 15.95 5.47
C LYS A 25 10.55 16.87 4.89
N ASN A 26 10.53 17.08 3.57
CA ASN A 26 9.72 18.13 2.94
C ASN A 26 8.68 17.64 1.93
N GLN A 27 8.20 16.40 2.07
CA GLN A 27 6.98 15.97 1.40
C GLN A 27 5.88 15.65 2.41
N ASN A 28 4.71 16.25 2.14
CA ASN A 28 3.37 15.97 2.66
C ASN A 28 2.84 16.82 3.82
N VAL A 29 2.38 18.05 3.52
CA VAL A 29 1.06 18.53 3.98
C VAL A 29 0.48 19.54 2.97
N PHE A 30 -0.18 19.08 1.90
CA PHE A 30 -1.23 19.89 1.26
C PHE A 30 -2.55 19.57 1.96
N ARG A 31 -2.89 20.36 2.99
CA ARG A 31 -4.24 20.39 3.57
C ARG A 31 -5.07 21.36 2.74
N ASN A 32 -5.86 20.83 1.81
CA ASN A 32 -6.97 21.60 1.26
C ASN A 32 -8.10 21.60 2.30
N HIS A 33 -8.35 22.76 2.92
CA HIS A 33 -9.50 22.96 3.79
C HIS A 33 -10.78 22.99 2.95
N ILE A 34 -11.54 21.90 2.99
CA ILE A 34 -12.93 21.86 2.50
C ILE A 34 -13.85 22.12 3.71
N PRO A 35 -14.86 23.00 3.62
CA PRO A 35 -15.74 23.33 4.74
C PRO A 35 -16.50 22.08 5.27
N ASN A 36 -16.39 21.88 6.59
CA ASN A 36 -16.65 20.63 7.32
C ASN A 36 -18.09 20.10 7.35
N GLN A 37 -19.09 20.79 6.81
CA GLN A 37 -20.49 20.40 7.01
C GLN A 37 -21.14 19.65 5.84
N ILE A 38 -20.62 19.76 4.62
CA ILE A 38 -21.13 19.01 3.44
C ILE A 38 -20.33 17.71 3.19
N PHE A 39 -19.08 17.65 3.68
CA PHE A 39 -18.18 16.49 3.55
C PHE A 39 -18.61 15.29 4.44
N SER A 40 -19.34 15.54 5.53
CA SER A 40 -19.66 14.53 6.54
C SER A 40 -20.64 13.44 6.06
N GLN A 41 -21.64 13.77 5.24
CA GLN A 41 -22.67 12.81 4.85
C GLN A 41 -22.25 11.96 3.63
N LYS A 42 -21.71 12.60 2.58
CA LYS A 42 -21.34 11.95 1.31
C LYS A 42 -20.13 11.00 1.42
N VAL A 43 -19.27 11.23 2.41
CA VAL A 43 -18.12 10.37 2.72
C VAL A 43 -18.54 9.08 3.43
N LYS A 44 -19.67 9.08 4.14
CA LYS A 44 -20.14 7.89 4.87
C LYS A 44 -20.71 6.84 3.92
N ASP A 45 -21.43 7.27 2.90
CA ASP A 45 -22.04 6.38 1.89
C ASP A 45 -21.02 5.81 0.89
N SER A 46 -19.80 6.37 0.84
CA SER A 46 -18.71 5.88 -0.01
C SER A 46 -17.73 4.95 0.70
N VAL A 47 -17.92 4.69 2.00
CA VAL A 47 -17.09 3.75 2.76
C VAL A 47 -17.74 2.37 2.76
N ILE A 48 -17.01 1.41 2.23
CA ILE A 48 -17.44 0.02 2.12
C ILE A 48 -16.68 -0.80 3.16
N SER A 49 -17.40 -1.67 3.87
CA SER A 49 -16.83 -2.57 4.86
C SER A 49 -16.64 -3.95 4.24
N ILE A 50 -15.40 -4.39 4.10
CA ILE A 50 -15.03 -5.67 3.51
C ILE A 50 -14.62 -6.62 4.64
N SER A 51 -15.42 -7.67 4.85
CA SER A 51 -15.20 -8.66 5.90
C SER A 51 -14.45 -9.88 5.35
N PHE A 52 -13.32 -10.21 5.96
CA PHE A 52 -12.56 -11.44 5.74
C PHE A 52 -12.77 -12.40 6.91
N GLU A 53 -12.17 -13.59 6.83
CA GLU A 53 -12.25 -14.59 7.88
C GLU A 53 -11.72 -14.08 9.23
N ASN A 54 -12.18 -14.72 10.32
CA ASN A 54 -11.74 -14.47 11.69
C ASN A 54 -11.84 -13.00 12.13
N GLY A 55 -12.91 -12.31 11.72
CA GLY A 55 -13.25 -10.97 12.20
C GLY A 55 -12.33 -9.87 11.67
N ILE A 56 -11.63 -10.10 10.57
CA ILE A 56 -10.86 -9.06 9.88
C ILE A 56 -11.82 -8.22 9.06
N ILE A 57 -12.00 -6.95 9.42
CA ILE A 57 -12.84 -6.01 8.68
C ILE A 57 -11.96 -4.85 8.21
N LEU A 58 -11.95 -4.62 6.91
CA LEU A 58 -11.28 -3.49 6.28
C LEU A 58 -12.31 -2.49 5.76
N HIS A 59 -12.09 -1.22 6.04
CA HIS A 59 -12.95 -0.14 5.56
C HIS A 59 -12.24 0.59 4.42
N TRP A 60 -12.88 0.62 3.25
CA TRP A 60 -12.34 1.22 2.03
C TRP A 60 -13.23 2.37 1.56
N ASN A 61 -12.64 3.54 1.31
CA ASN A 61 -13.35 4.63 0.68
C ASN A 61 -13.28 4.48 -0.85
N ALA A 62 -14.42 4.25 -1.49
CA ALA A 62 -14.53 4.03 -2.93
C ALA A 62 -14.23 5.28 -3.77
N VAL A 63 -14.29 6.48 -3.18
CA VAL A 63 -14.04 7.76 -3.89
C VAL A 63 -12.57 8.14 -3.81
N THR A 64 -11.96 8.03 -2.63
CA THR A 64 -10.56 8.43 -2.41
C THR A 64 -9.57 7.31 -2.67
N HIS A 65 -10.05 6.06 -2.83
CA HIS A 65 -9.24 4.85 -2.97
C HIS A 65 -8.28 4.65 -1.77
N GLN A 66 -8.78 4.90 -0.57
CA GLN A 66 -8.00 4.81 0.67
C GLN A 66 -8.68 3.99 1.74
N PHE A 67 -7.86 3.29 2.53
CA PHE A 67 -8.33 2.65 3.76
C PHE A 67 -8.65 3.67 4.85
N ILE A 68 -9.75 3.43 5.56
CA ILE A 68 -10.05 4.16 6.79
C ILE A 68 -9.25 3.54 7.93
N LYS A 69 -8.40 4.35 8.58
CA LYS A 69 -7.46 3.90 9.62
C LYS A 69 -8.08 4.00 11.02
N VAL A 70 -9.07 3.15 11.29
CA VAL A 70 -9.67 2.97 12.64
C VAL A 70 -8.79 2.08 13.54
N GLU A 71 -9.19 1.83 14.78
CA GLU A 71 -8.40 1.06 15.75
C GLU A 71 -8.14 -0.38 15.26
N GLU A 72 -9.14 -1.01 14.66
CA GLU A 72 -9.07 -2.36 14.07
C GLU A 72 -7.98 -2.46 13.00
N TYR A 73 -7.78 -1.41 12.22
CA TYR A 73 -6.75 -1.34 11.19
C TYR A 73 -5.37 -1.61 11.79
N LYS A 74 -5.04 -0.97 12.92
CA LYS A 74 -3.77 -1.16 13.62
C LYS A 74 -3.68 -2.55 14.27
N LYS A 75 -4.78 -3.05 14.83
CA LYS A 75 -4.85 -4.40 15.41
C LYS A 75 -4.52 -5.48 14.38
N ILE A 76 -5.05 -5.36 13.15
CA ILE A 76 -4.74 -6.27 12.05
C ILE A 76 -3.23 -6.23 11.71
N LEU A 77 -2.64 -5.03 11.65
CA LEU A 77 -1.22 -4.87 11.30
C LEU A 77 -0.24 -5.49 12.30
N ASN A 78 -0.66 -5.65 13.55
CA ASN A 78 0.16 -6.17 14.64
C ASN A 78 -0.08 -7.67 14.91
N ASP A 79 -0.97 -8.31 14.15
CA ASP A 79 -1.35 -9.71 14.31
C ASP A 79 -0.93 -10.52 13.08
N ASN A 80 0.17 -11.28 13.21
CA ASN A 80 0.72 -12.09 12.12
C ASN A 80 -0.27 -13.15 11.61
N LYS A 81 -1.16 -13.67 12.46
CA LYS A 81 -2.19 -14.62 12.02
C LYS A 81 -3.18 -13.92 11.09
N LYS A 82 -3.58 -12.68 11.41
CA LYS A 82 -4.44 -11.87 10.53
C LYS A 82 -3.75 -11.47 9.23
N ILE A 83 -2.45 -11.19 9.27
CA ILE A 83 -1.68 -10.93 8.04
C ILE A 83 -1.67 -12.17 7.14
N ASN A 84 -1.42 -13.37 7.68
CA ASN A 84 -1.47 -14.61 6.91
C ASN A 84 -2.85 -14.86 6.28
N LEU A 85 -3.93 -14.63 7.02
CA LEU A 85 -5.29 -14.75 6.50
C LEU A 85 -5.58 -13.74 5.39
N LEU A 86 -5.04 -12.51 5.47
CA LEU A 86 -5.13 -11.54 4.38
C LEU A 86 -4.33 -11.98 3.15
N ILE A 87 -3.17 -12.61 3.32
CA ILE A 87 -2.38 -13.16 2.20
C ILE A 87 -3.17 -14.27 1.48
N GLU A 88 -3.82 -15.16 2.22
CA GLU A 88 -4.72 -16.18 1.67
C GLU A 88 -5.93 -15.52 0.99
N GLY A 89 -6.47 -14.47 1.60
CA GLY A 89 -7.56 -13.64 1.09
C GLY A 89 -7.28 -12.98 -0.26
N ILE A 90 -6.01 -12.82 -0.69
CA ILE A 90 -5.66 -12.33 -2.03
C ILE A 90 -6.31 -13.17 -3.13
N LYS A 91 -6.53 -14.47 -2.90
CA LYS A 91 -7.16 -15.37 -3.88
C LYS A 91 -8.66 -15.06 -4.08
N ASN A 92 -9.32 -14.39 -3.13
CA ASN A 92 -10.77 -14.19 -3.12
C ASN A 92 -11.25 -13.30 -4.29
N ASN A 93 -12.07 -13.87 -5.18
CA ASN A 93 -12.55 -13.23 -6.41
C ASN A 93 -13.95 -12.61 -6.30
N GLU A 94 -14.50 -12.48 -5.08
CA GLU A 94 -15.79 -11.84 -4.83
C GLU A 94 -15.76 -10.40 -5.37
N ASP A 95 -16.74 -10.06 -6.22
CA ASP A 95 -16.85 -8.74 -6.83
C ASP A 95 -17.44 -7.75 -5.81
N LEU A 96 -16.75 -6.62 -5.62
CA LEU A 96 -17.20 -5.59 -4.68
C LEU A 96 -18.10 -4.53 -5.33
N ASN A 97 -18.32 -4.60 -6.65
CA ASN A 97 -19.05 -3.63 -7.45
C ASN A 97 -18.50 -2.20 -7.32
N ILE A 98 -17.16 -2.07 -7.26
CA ILE A 98 -16.44 -0.80 -7.18
C ILE A 98 -15.54 -0.67 -8.40
N ASP A 99 -15.71 0.40 -9.15
CA ASP A 99 -14.81 0.78 -10.23
C ASP A 99 -13.67 1.66 -9.68
N ILE A 100 -12.47 1.48 -10.21
CA ILE A 100 -11.30 2.31 -9.88
C ILE A 100 -10.53 2.63 -11.15
N CYS A 101 -9.78 3.73 -11.16
CA CYS A 101 -9.07 4.16 -12.36
C CYS A 101 -7.86 3.28 -12.76
N SER A 102 -7.39 2.39 -11.87
CA SER A 102 -6.18 1.60 -12.06
C SER A 102 -6.38 0.26 -12.79
N LYS A 103 -7.63 -0.11 -13.10
CA LYS A 103 -8.01 -1.31 -13.86
C LYS A 103 -9.36 -1.10 -14.54
N LYS A 104 -9.64 -1.86 -15.60
CA LYS A 104 -10.95 -1.79 -16.31
C LYS A 104 -12.05 -2.60 -15.65
N THR A 105 -11.69 -3.62 -14.87
CA THR A 105 -12.66 -4.49 -14.19
C THR A 105 -12.92 -4.01 -12.78
N ARG A 106 -14.07 -4.40 -12.21
CA ARG A 106 -14.42 -4.09 -10.84
C ARG A 106 -13.43 -4.69 -9.85
N LEU A 107 -13.22 -3.97 -8.75
CA LEU A 107 -12.43 -4.45 -7.63
C LEU A 107 -12.97 -5.76 -7.09
N LYS A 108 -12.05 -6.68 -6.84
CA LYS A 108 -12.33 -7.93 -6.13
C LYS A 108 -11.94 -7.79 -4.67
N LYS A 109 -12.55 -8.60 -3.80
CA LYS A 109 -12.19 -8.65 -2.38
C LYS A 109 -10.70 -8.94 -2.14
N GLY A 110 -10.11 -9.84 -2.92
CA GLY A 110 -8.68 -10.12 -2.87
C GLY A 110 -7.79 -8.94 -3.29
N ASP A 111 -8.29 -8.03 -4.12
CA ASP A 111 -7.57 -6.80 -4.49
C ASP A 111 -7.39 -5.90 -3.26
N ILE A 112 -8.44 -5.78 -2.44
CA ILE A 112 -8.40 -5.03 -1.17
C ILE A 112 -7.38 -5.66 -0.20
N ALA A 113 -7.34 -6.99 -0.09
CA ALA A 113 -6.36 -7.66 0.75
C ALA A 113 -4.92 -7.38 0.28
N PHE A 114 -4.67 -7.49 -1.02
CA PHE A 114 -3.37 -7.21 -1.62
C PHE A 114 -2.95 -5.76 -1.40
N LEU A 115 -3.82 -4.79 -1.71
CA LEU A 115 -3.55 -3.36 -1.54
C LEU A 115 -3.31 -3.00 -0.07
N PHE A 116 -4.01 -3.64 0.87
CA PHE A 116 -3.77 -3.44 2.29
C PHE A 116 -2.35 -3.90 2.68
N LEU A 117 -1.96 -5.09 2.26
CA LEU A 117 -0.64 -5.64 2.55
C LEU A 117 0.47 -4.77 1.95
N LEU A 118 0.28 -4.35 0.70
CA LEU A 118 1.23 -3.50 -0.02
C LEU A 118 1.39 -2.13 0.65
N LYS A 119 0.29 -1.42 0.91
CA LYS A 119 0.30 -0.05 1.44
C LYS A 119 0.91 0.05 2.83
N ASN A 120 0.93 -1.05 3.58
CA ASN A 120 1.51 -1.13 4.91
C ASN A 120 2.88 -1.85 4.93
N ASN A 121 3.54 -2.01 3.77
CA ASN A 121 4.85 -2.63 3.63
C ASN A 121 4.93 -4.04 4.25
N LYS A 122 3.81 -4.76 4.29
CA LYS A 122 3.77 -6.16 4.75
C LYS A 122 4.26 -7.11 3.66
N ILE A 123 4.22 -6.66 2.41
CA ILE A 123 4.79 -7.34 1.25
C ILE A 123 5.66 -6.36 0.46
N GLU A 124 6.73 -6.88 -0.12
CA GLU A 124 7.61 -6.13 -1.02
C GLU A 124 7.50 -6.76 -2.41
N ILE A 125 6.84 -6.06 -3.35
CA ILE A 125 6.52 -6.60 -4.68
C ILE A 125 7.76 -7.12 -5.39
N PHE A 126 8.84 -6.33 -5.40
CA PHE A 126 10.06 -6.73 -6.09
C PHE A 126 10.67 -7.99 -5.47
N LEU A 127 10.71 -8.09 -4.14
CA LEU A 127 11.29 -9.26 -3.47
C LEU A 127 10.45 -10.52 -3.70
N CYS A 128 9.14 -10.42 -3.50
CA CYS A 128 8.25 -11.57 -3.51
C CYS A 128 7.81 -11.98 -4.93
N LEU A 129 7.58 -11.02 -5.83
CA LEU A 129 7.01 -11.26 -7.16
C LEU A 129 8.01 -11.07 -8.30
N LYS A 130 9.21 -10.53 -8.02
CA LYS A 130 10.25 -10.23 -9.03
C LYS A 130 9.74 -9.32 -10.16
N ARG A 131 8.88 -8.36 -9.79
CA ARG A 131 8.28 -7.37 -10.70
C ARG A 131 8.53 -5.95 -10.19
N GLN A 132 8.56 -4.99 -11.10
CA GLN A 132 8.66 -3.56 -10.82
C GLN A 132 7.50 -2.84 -11.52
N PHE A 133 6.97 -1.81 -10.87
CA PHE A 133 5.89 -0.97 -11.38
C PHE A 133 6.27 0.48 -11.05
N ASP A 134 6.87 1.17 -12.01
CA ASP A 134 7.61 2.41 -11.76
C ASP A 134 6.78 3.68 -11.95
N THR A 135 5.55 3.55 -12.43
CA THR A 135 4.62 4.67 -12.68
C THR A 135 3.40 4.53 -11.80
N ILE A 136 2.93 5.64 -11.23
CA ILE A 136 1.73 5.72 -10.40
C ILE A 136 0.59 6.36 -11.19
N ASP A 137 -0.61 5.81 -11.06
CA ASP A 137 -1.83 6.34 -11.68
C ASP A 137 -2.54 7.41 -10.81
N GLU A 138 -3.65 7.94 -11.31
CA GLU A 138 -4.48 8.95 -10.63
C GLU A 138 -5.08 8.46 -9.30
N CYS A 139 -5.17 7.13 -9.11
CA CYS A 139 -5.68 6.50 -7.90
C CYS A 139 -4.57 6.26 -6.87
N GLY A 140 -3.33 6.63 -7.17
CA GLY A 140 -2.18 6.40 -6.30
C GLY A 140 -1.75 4.93 -6.27
N ILE A 141 -2.10 4.14 -7.30
CA ILE A 141 -1.74 2.74 -7.45
C ILE A 141 -0.72 2.63 -8.59
N PRO A 142 0.28 1.74 -8.50
CA PRO A 142 1.19 1.54 -9.63
C PRO A 142 0.48 1.02 -10.88
N CYS A 143 0.75 1.64 -12.03
CA CYS A 143 0.17 1.29 -13.32
C CYS A 143 0.43 -0.19 -13.67
N GLY A 144 -0.61 -0.89 -14.12
CA GLY A 144 -0.53 -2.31 -14.50
C GLY A 144 -0.45 -3.30 -13.34
N LEU A 145 -0.32 -2.84 -12.09
CA LEU A 145 -0.29 -3.69 -10.90
C LEU A 145 -1.60 -4.46 -10.73
N MET A 146 -2.73 -3.76 -10.91
CA MET A 146 -4.05 -4.35 -10.69
C MET A 146 -4.42 -5.34 -11.80
N ASP A 147 -4.06 -5.05 -13.05
CA ASP A 147 -4.25 -5.98 -14.16
C ASP A 147 -3.38 -7.24 -14.00
N PHE A 148 -2.12 -7.05 -13.56
CA PHE A 148 -1.24 -8.17 -13.23
C PHE A 148 -1.84 -9.03 -12.10
N LEU A 149 -2.36 -8.41 -11.05
CA LEU A 149 -2.98 -9.11 -9.93
C LEU A 149 -4.22 -9.90 -10.40
N GLU A 150 -5.09 -9.29 -11.21
CA GLU A 150 -6.29 -9.94 -11.75
C GLU A 150 -5.93 -11.26 -12.47
N GLN A 151 -4.92 -11.22 -13.34
CA GLN A 151 -4.51 -12.36 -14.15
C GLN A 151 -3.76 -13.45 -13.36
N ASN A 152 -3.14 -13.10 -12.23
CA ASN A 152 -2.19 -13.97 -11.53
C ASN A 152 -2.50 -14.18 -10.03
N ARG A 153 -3.69 -13.82 -9.54
CA ARG A 153 -4.00 -13.76 -8.08
C ARG A 153 -3.64 -15.00 -7.27
N ILE A 154 -3.82 -16.20 -7.84
CA ILE A 154 -3.50 -17.46 -7.16
C ILE A 154 -1.98 -17.58 -6.95
N ASP A 155 -1.20 -17.42 -8.03
CA ASP A 155 0.27 -17.44 -8.01
C ASP A 155 0.84 -16.29 -7.15
N VAL A 156 0.25 -15.10 -7.23
CA VAL A 156 0.63 -13.94 -6.40
C VAL A 156 0.46 -14.25 -4.93
N SER A 157 -0.69 -14.79 -4.51
CA SER A 157 -0.94 -15.19 -3.12
C SER A 157 0.09 -16.23 -2.65
N GLU A 158 0.39 -17.24 -3.46
CA GLU A 158 1.35 -18.31 -3.10
C GLU A 158 2.79 -17.82 -3.01
N LYS A 159 3.22 -16.97 -3.93
CA LYS A 159 4.55 -16.34 -3.88
C LYS A 159 4.69 -15.42 -2.67
N ILE A 160 3.68 -14.61 -2.39
CA ILE A 160 3.66 -13.75 -1.20
C ILE A 160 3.68 -14.59 0.08
N HIS A 161 2.87 -15.65 0.16
CA HIS A 161 2.82 -16.50 1.33
C HIS A 161 4.18 -17.14 1.64
N ARG A 162 4.86 -17.67 0.60
CA ARG A 162 6.23 -18.17 0.73
C ARG A 162 7.18 -17.06 1.18
N CYS A 163 7.17 -15.92 0.51
CA CYS A 163 8.02 -14.77 0.82
C CYS A 163 7.86 -14.29 2.28
N TYR A 164 6.61 -14.18 2.75
CA TYR A 164 6.29 -13.72 4.09
C TYR A 164 6.73 -14.70 5.19
N LYS A 165 6.58 -16.01 4.93
CA LYS A 165 7.05 -17.09 5.82
C LYS A 165 8.57 -17.14 5.96
N TYR A 166 9.33 -16.71 4.95
CA TYR A 166 10.80 -16.65 5.06
C TYR A 166 11.31 -15.36 5.73
N LYS A 167 10.44 -14.34 5.86
CA LYS A 167 10.79 -13.05 6.47
C LYS A 167 10.55 -13.01 7.99
N ASN A 168 9.66 -13.85 8.53
CA ASN A 168 9.26 -13.91 9.94
C ASN A 168 9.34 -15.34 10.47
#